data_AF-A0A9W9GFW7-F1
#
_entry.id   AF-A0A9W9GFW7-F1
#
_cell.length_a   1.000
_cell.length_b   1.000
_cell.length_c   1.000
_cell.angle_alpha   90.00
_cell.angle_beta   90.00
_cell.angle_gamma   90.00
#
_symmetry.space_group_name_H-M   'P 1'
#
loop_
_entity.id
_entity.type
_entity.pdbx_description
1 polymer ?
#
loop_
_entity_poly.entity_id
_entity_poly.type
_entity_poly.pdbx_seq_one_letter_code
_entity_poly.pdbx_strand_id
1 'polypeptide(L)'
;MTIEETKDVGNRAEDPDTKVVVPRVSSTSESSLEDPRGEVKNIECTFGSTDDPRYSKPIPEYEGAHRWDPEFDWTEEEEKAIVRKIDWRVCTFACMTFFALQLDRGNVVQATSDNMLGDLGMTTNDYNTGQTIFLLMFLFAELPSQLLSKWFGPDRWIPVQMVTWSLIAACQAFVKSKGTYFTTRALLGLLEGGFIPDTILYLSFWYKSNELPIRLGFFWFAYEATQIVSAFLAFGFLHIRNSDGTGGWRYLFAFEGLITGIIGIVAAFWMAPSPTQTAGRFRGKDGWFNEHEEKIMVNRVLRDDPSKGGMHNRQPVTPKLLWQALKDYDMWVIYILGLSWMIPSIPAATYLSLELKSLGFSTFNTNLLSIPAYVIFSINLLSWTWISEKFQIRFMLGVGAEAWSLILLIALECLPDKANAWVRWVLLILLIGMPYVHAILVAITSRNAGTVRTRTVATALYNMAVQVSNIVASNIYRTPDKPYYRTGNKVLIGLSVWSMFMFIVCKYYYVWRNKQNAAVWDNMSTEERERYVVENKDLGNKRVDFRFLH
;
A
#
# COMPACT_ATOMS: atom_id res chain seq x y z
N MET A 1 -64.59 -43.37 4.43
CA MET A 1 -65.90 -42.80 4.02
C MET A 1 -65.59 -41.94 2.81
N THR A 2 -66.08 -42.40 1.68
CA THR A 2 -65.83 -41.98 0.29
C THR A 2 -66.61 -40.71 -0.07
N ILE A 3 -66.46 -40.28 -1.35
CA ILE A 3 -67.06 -39.14 -2.09
C ILE A 3 -66.00 -38.02 -2.25
N GLU A 4 -65.24 -37.84 -3.33
CA GLU A 4 -65.46 -37.91 -4.80
C GLU A 4 -66.30 -36.76 -5.39
N GLU A 5 -65.94 -36.34 -6.62
CA GLU A 5 -66.56 -35.34 -7.53
C GLU A 5 -66.17 -33.85 -7.36
N THR A 6 -65.88 -33.04 -8.40
CA THR A 6 -65.48 -33.22 -9.82
C THR A 6 -64.96 -31.86 -10.33
N LYS A 7 -64.21 -31.89 -11.44
CA LYS A 7 -63.72 -30.73 -12.22
C LYS A 7 -64.86 -29.84 -12.73
N ASP A 8 -64.60 -28.54 -12.88
CA ASP A 8 -65.13 -27.78 -14.02
C ASP A 8 -64.14 -26.71 -14.51
N VAL A 9 -64.02 -26.60 -15.83
CA VAL A 9 -63.17 -25.65 -16.58
C VAL A 9 -64.12 -24.76 -17.36
N GLY A 10 -64.06 -23.44 -17.18
CA GLY A 10 -64.91 -22.54 -17.96
C GLY A 10 -64.59 -21.05 -17.81
N ASN A 11 -63.85 -20.54 -18.80
CA ASN A 11 -63.72 -19.15 -19.28
C ASN A 11 -64.75 -18.10 -18.83
N ARG A 12 -64.23 -16.91 -18.49
CA ARG A 12 -64.69 -15.51 -18.75
C ARG A 12 -64.19 -14.63 -17.60
N ALA A 13 -63.85 -13.36 -17.70
CA ALA A 13 -63.61 -12.37 -18.75
C ALA A 13 -62.90 -11.21 -18.01
N GLU A 14 -62.12 -10.40 -18.71
CA GLU A 14 -61.45 -9.22 -18.16
C GLU A 14 -62.44 -8.23 -17.52
N ASP A 15 -62.09 -7.67 -16.36
CA ASP A 15 -62.60 -6.37 -15.91
C ASP A 15 -61.44 -5.57 -15.27
N PRO A 16 -61.16 -4.33 -15.71
CA PRO A 16 -59.97 -3.59 -15.35
C PRO A 16 -60.30 -2.53 -14.29
N ASP A 17 -60.07 -2.81 -13.01
CA ASP A 17 -59.79 -1.77 -12.01
C ASP A 17 -59.48 -2.41 -10.66
N THR A 18 -58.19 -2.54 -10.34
CA THR A 18 -57.76 -2.65 -8.94
C THR A 18 -56.44 -1.91 -8.77
N LYS A 19 -56.56 -0.62 -8.42
CA LYS A 19 -55.44 0.24 -8.05
C LYS A 19 -54.71 -0.36 -6.86
N VAL A 20 -53.45 -0.74 -7.06
CA VAL A 20 -52.49 -1.03 -6.00
C VAL A 20 -52.23 0.27 -5.23
N VAL A 21 -52.62 0.30 -3.96
CA VAL A 21 -52.38 1.42 -3.05
C VAL A 21 -50.91 1.37 -2.61
N VAL A 22 -50.13 2.37 -3.04
CA VAL A 22 -48.77 2.63 -2.54
C VAL A 22 -48.87 3.34 -1.18
N PRO A 23 -48.16 2.92 -0.12
CA PRO A 23 -48.20 3.63 1.16
C PRO A 23 -47.47 4.97 1.02
N ARG A 24 -48.18 6.06 1.37
CA ARG A 24 -47.65 7.42 1.44
C ARG A 24 -46.88 7.55 2.75
N VAL A 25 -45.54 7.59 2.71
CA VAL A 25 -44.73 7.90 3.89
C VAL A 25 -44.87 9.39 4.21
N SER A 26 -45.50 9.68 5.35
CA SER A 26 -45.60 11.00 5.94
C SER A 26 -44.25 11.39 6.56
N SER A 27 -43.69 12.49 6.09
CA SER A 27 -42.58 13.21 6.72
C SER A 27 -43.03 13.78 8.07
N THR A 28 -42.47 13.31 9.19
CA THR A 28 -42.09 14.12 10.37
C THR A 28 -41.66 13.22 11.55
N SER A 29 -40.37 13.22 11.86
CA SER A 29 -39.84 13.32 13.23
C SER A 29 -38.30 13.41 13.15
N GLU A 30 -37.80 14.64 13.06
CA GLU A 30 -36.40 14.94 13.38
C GLU A 30 -36.19 14.71 14.88
N SER A 31 -35.35 13.75 15.26
CA SER A 31 -34.72 13.76 16.59
C SER A 31 -33.30 14.30 16.43
N SER A 32 -33.16 15.62 16.54
CA SER A 32 -31.88 16.30 16.65
C SER A 32 -31.29 16.06 18.05
N LEU A 33 -30.16 15.36 18.11
CA LEU A 33 -29.25 15.46 19.25
C LEU A 33 -28.21 16.53 18.89
N GLU A 34 -28.37 17.71 19.49
CA GLU A 34 -27.45 18.85 19.34
C GLU A 34 -26.13 18.59 20.10
N ASP A 35 -25.00 18.65 19.39
CA ASP A 35 -23.66 18.87 19.96
C ASP A 35 -23.51 20.38 20.24
N PRO A 36 -23.05 20.85 21.43
CA PRO A 36 -22.94 22.27 21.76
C PRO A 36 -21.94 23.09 20.92
N ARG A 37 -21.34 22.53 19.87
CA ARG A 37 -20.45 23.22 18.93
C ARG A 37 -20.95 22.98 17.51
N GLY A 38 -21.87 23.82 17.05
CA GLY A 38 -22.59 23.73 15.76
C GLY A 38 -21.74 23.65 14.48
N GLU A 39 -21.01 22.55 14.31
CA GLU A 39 -20.46 22.09 13.05
C GLU A 39 -21.06 20.72 12.75
N VAL A 40 -22.07 20.69 11.88
CA VAL A 40 -22.50 19.45 11.23
C VAL A 40 -21.37 18.98 10.33
N LYS A 41 -20.54 18.05 10.81
CA LYS A 41 -19.70 17.25 9.92
C LYS A 41 -20.63 16.32 9.14
N ASN A 42 -21.04 16.76 7.95
CA ASN A 42 -21.52 15.86 6.91
C ASN A 42 -20.37 14.91 6.57
N ILE A 43 -20.34 13.74 7.19
CA ILE A 43 -19.54 12.62 6.74
C ILE A 43 -20.23 12.15 5.46
N GLU A 44 -19.70 12.55 4.30
CA GLU A 44 -20.12 12.00 3.01
C GLU A 44 -19.79 10.51 2.96
N CYS A 45 -20.69 9.67 3.47
CA CYS A 45 -20.77 8.27 3.08
C CYS A 45 -21.10 8.25 1.58
N THR A 46 -20.13 7.87 0.75
CA THR A 46 -20.22 7.94 -0.72
C THR A 46 -21.15 6.89 -1.33
N PHE A 47 -21.96 6.20 -0.53
CA PHE A 47 -22.87 5.14 -0.96
C PHE A 47 -24.21 5.26 -0.21
N GLY A 48 -25.17 5.94 -0.83
CA GLY A 48 -26.57 5.87 -0.41
C GLY A 48 -27.20 4.58 -0.91
N SER A 49 -27.11 3.50 -0.15
CA SER A 49 -28.18 2.50 -0.14
C SER A 49 -29.33 3.07 0.69
N THR A 50 -30.56 2.97 0.19
CA THR A 50 -31.78 3.34 0.92
C THR A 50 -32.04 2.44 2.13
N ASP A 51 -31.26 1.38 2.29
CA ASP A 51 -31.28 0.46 3.42
C ASP A 51 -30.24 0.90 4.45
N ASP A 52 -30.68 1.08 5.70
CA ASP A 52 -29.79 1.37 6.83
C ASP A 52 -28.73 0.25 6.94
N PRO A 53 -27.42 0.57 6.85
CA PRO A 53 -26.33 -0.41 6.90
C PRO A 53 -26.38 -1.32 8.13
N ARG A 54 -27.01 -0.88 9.23
CA ARG A 54 -27.21 -1.67 10.45
C ARG A 54 -27.91 -3.00 10.18
N TYR A 55 -28.87 -3.04 9.26
CA TYR A 55 -29.67 -4.23 8.96
C TYR A 55 -29.07 -5.14 7.89
N SER A 56 -27.89 -4.81 7.35
CA SER A 56 -27.19 -5.68 6.43
C SER A 56 -26.57 -6.87 7.16
N LYS A 57 -27.30 -7.99 7.20
CA LYS A 57 -26.87 -9.20 7.91
C LYS A 57 -25.63 -9.81 7.25
N PRO A 58 -24.56 -10.13 8.02
CA PRO A 58 -23.40 -10.83 7.48
C PRO A 58 -23.78 -12.26 7.04
N ILE A 59 -22.94 -12.87 6.19
CA ILE A 59 -23.14 -14.27 5.80
C ILE A 59 -23.04 -15.20 7.02
N PRO A 60 -23.77 -16.33 7.06
CA PRO A 60 -23.74 -17.24 8.21
C PRO A 60 -22.34 -17.74 8.58
N GLU A 61 -21.44 -17.83 7.61
CA GLU A 61 -20.07 -18.30 7.78
C GLU A 61 -19.11 -17.24 8.34
N TYR A 62 -19.57 -15.99 8.52
CA TYR A 62 -18.75 -14.91 9.08
C TYR A 62 -18.41 -15.21 10.55
N GLU A 63 -17.12 -15.18 10.89
CA GLU A 63 -16.63 -15.56 12.21
C GLU A 63 -17.15 -14.66 13.35
N GLY A 64 -17.51 -13.42 13.02
CA GLY A 64 -18.13 -12.47 13.94
C GLY A 64 -19.66 -12.51 14.00
N ALA A 65 -20.33 -13.38 13.22
CA ALA A 65 -21.80 -13.36 13.07
C ALA A 65 -22.54 -13.51 14.42
N HIS A 66 -21.97 -14.24 15.36
CA HIS A 66 -22.52 -14.44 16.71
C HIS A 66 -22.50 -13.17 17.59
N ARG A 67 -21.74 -12.14 17.20
CA ARG A 67 -21.66 -10.83 17.89
C ARG A 67 -22.25 -9.68 17.09
N TRP A 68 -22.84 -9.97 15.93
CA TRP A 68 -23.61 -8.99 15.16
C TRP A 68 -24.94 -8.71 15.86
N ASP A 69 -25.23 -7.44 16.09
CA ASP A 69 -26.45 -6.96 16.70
C ASP A 69 -26.81 -5.59 16.08
N PRO A 70 -27.85 -5.53 15.23
CA PRO A 70 -28.21 -4.30 14.51
C PRO A 70 -28.64 -3.17 15.45
N GLU A 71 -29.16 -3.50 16.63
CA GLU A 71 -29.69 -2.54 17.62
C GLU A 71 -28.68 -2.18 18.72
N PHE A 72 -27.51 -2.82 18.73
CA PHE A 72 -26.49 -2.57 19.74
C PHE A 72 -25.80 -1.22 19.53
N ASP A 73 -25.89 -0.33 20.49
CA ASP A 73 -25.21 0.97 20.46
C ASP A 73 -24.10 1.05 21.51
N TRP A 74 -23.13 1.93 21.25
CA TRP A 74 -21.97 2.15 22.09
C TRP A 74 -21.59 3.63 22.10
N THR A 75 -20.83 4.05 23.11
CA THR A 75 -20.37 5.44 23.21
C THR A 75 -19.12 5.67 22.36
N GLU A 76 -18.92 6.91 21.90
CA GLU A 76 -17.70 7.29 21.14
C GLU A 76 -16.41 7.09 21.98
N GLU A 77 -16.51 7.21 23.30
CA GLU A 77 -15.40 7.00 24.23
C GLU A 77 -14.96 5.53 24.28
N GLU A 78 -15.92 4.60 24.34
CA GLU A 78 -15.66 3.16 24.27
C GLU A 78 -15.01 2.79 22.94
N GLU A 79 -15.53 3.32 21.83
CA GLU A 79 -14.95 3.08 20.51
C GLU A 79 -13.50 3.58 20.43
N LYS A 80 -13.23 4.81 20.91
CA LYS A 80 -11.87 5.37 20.94
C LYS A 80 -10.92 4.55 21.80
N ALA A 81 -11.39 4.04 22.94
CA ALA A 81 -10.58 3.19 23.81
C ALA A 81 -10.22 1.86 23.14
N ILE A 82 -11.19 1.23 22.48
CA ILE A 82 -10.99 -0.01 21.73
C ILE A 82 -10.04 0.21 20.55
N VAL A 83 -10.23 1.27 19.77
CA VAL A 83 -9.36 1.60 18.63
C VAL A 83 -7.91 1.81 19.09
N ARG A 84 -7.66 2.50 20.21
CA ARG A 84 -6.31 2.63 20.78
C ARG A 84 -5.70 1.28 21.17
N LYS A 85 -6.51 0.37 21.70
CA LYS A 85 -6.09 -0.98 22.08
C LYS A 85 -5.75 -1.83 20.84
N ILE A 86 -6.53 -1.69 19.76
CA ILE A 86 -6.22 -2.27 18.44
C ILE A 86 -4.92 -1.66 17.89
N ASP A 87 -4.77 -0.33 17.94
CA ASP A 87 -3.58 0.37 17.44
C ASP A 87 -2.30 -0.17 18.11
N TRP A 88 -2.30 -0.34 19.44
CA TRP A 88 -1.15 -0.87 20.18
C TRP A 88 -0.87 -2.36 19.92
N ARG A 89 -1.89 -3.20 19.73
CA ARG A 89 -1.72 -4.66 19.63
C ARG A 89 -1.55 -5.14 18.19
N VAL A 90 -2.25 -4.51 17.26
CA VAL A 90 -2.38 -4.92 15.86
C VAL A 90 -1.55 -4.01 14.96
N CYS A 91 -1.79 -2.68 15.00
CA CYS A 91 -1.06 -1.76 14.11
C CYS A 91 0.43 -1.67 14.46
N THR A 92 0.80 -1.51 15.74
CA THR A 92 2.21 -1.51 16.15
C THR A 92 2.91 -2.80 15.76
N PHE A 93 2.24 -3.94 15.89
CA PHE A 93 2.79 -5.23 15.48
C PHE A 93 2.93 -5.34 13.95
N ALA A 94 1.96 -4.86 13.18
CA ALA A 94 2.06 -4.78 11.72
C ALA A 94 3.21 -3.86 11.27
N CYS A 95 3.47 -2.76 11.96
CA CYS A 95 4.63 -1.92 11.71
C CYS A 95 5.95 -2.65 12.02
N MET A 96 5.98 -3.47 13.08
CA MET A 96 7.16 -4.27 13.44
C MET A 96 7.44 -5.40 12.44
N THR A 97 6.40 -6.07 11.91
CA THR A 97 6.59 -7.08 10.86
C THR A 97 7.04 -6.44 9.55
N PHE A 98 6.56 -5.23 9.24
CA PHE A 98 7.05 -4.47 8.09
C PHE A 98 8.48 -3.96 8.27
N PHE A 99 8.87 -3.59 9.49
CA PHE A 99 10.28 -3.34 9.82
C PHE A 99 11.15 -4.55 9.47
N ALA A 100 10.73 -5.76 9.82
CA ALA A 100 11.48 -6.98 9.52
C ALA A 100 11.65 -7.20 7.99
N LEU A 101 10.57 -6.99 7.21
CA LEU A 101 10.65 -7.04 5.75
C LEU A 101 11.69 -6.06 5.19
N GLN A 102 11.68 -4.82 5.70
CA GLN A 102 12.49 -3.76 5.14
C GLN A 102 13.96 -3.87 5.56
N LEU A 103 14.23 -4.46 6.72
CA LEU A 103 15.58 -4.83 7.15
C LEU A 103 16.23 -5.79 6.13
N ASP A 104 15.52 -6.85 5.75
CA ASP A 104 16.01 -7.84 4.79
C ASP A 104 16.17 -7.29 3.36
N ARG A 105 15.41 -6.26 2.99
CA ARG A 105 15.55 -5.59 1.69
C ARG A 105 16.74 -4.64 1.65
N GLY A 106 16.89 -3.83 2.70
CA GLY A 106 17.94 -2.82 2.80
C GLY A 106 19.35 -3.43 2.93
N ASN A 107 19.44 -4.63 3.52
CA ASN A 107 20.70 -5.28 3.85
C ASN A 107 21.66 -5.44 2.66
N VAL A 108 21.15 -5.63 1.45
CA VAL A 108 21.96 -5.85 0.25
C VAL A 108 22.67 -4.57 -0.17
N VAL A 109 22.00 -3.41 -0.03
CA VAL A 109 22.59 -2.11 -0.32
C VAL A 109 23.72 -1.85 0.66
N GLN A 110 23.52 -2.16 1.94
CA GLN A 110 24.56 -2.02 2.96
C GLN A 110 25.71 -3.01 2.77
N ALA A 111 25.44 -4.24 2.35
CA ALA A 111 26.46 -5.22 2.00
C ALA A 111 27.38 -4.74 0.84
N THR A 112 26.87 -3.91 -0.09
CA THR A 112 27.71 -3.32 -1.15
C THR A 112 28.71 -2.28 -0.66
N SER A 113 28.54 -1.75 0.56
CA SER A 113 29.55 -0.91 1.22
C SER A 113 30.76 -1.74 1.70
N ASP A 114 30.62 -3.06 1.80
CA ASP A 114 31.68 -4.01 2.14
C ASP A 114 32.20 -4.73 0.88
N ASN A 115 32.99 -5.79 1.04
CA ASN A 115 33.63 -6.49 -0.06
C ASN A 115 32.73 -7.50 -0.82
N MET A 116 31.40 -7.48 -0.62
CA MET A 116 30.47 -8.49 -1.18
C MET A 116 30.64 -8.69 -2.69
N LEU A 117 30.72 -7.60 -3.47
CA LEU A 117 30.85 -7.71 -4.93
C LEU A 117 32.19 -8.35 -5.34
N GLY A 118 33.28 -8.01 -4.64
CA GLY A 118 34.60 -8.59 -4.86
C GLY A 118 34.63 -10.08 -4.51
N ASP A 119 34.13 -10.44 -3.32
CA ASP A 119 34.10 -11.80 -2.80
C ASP A 119 33.31 -12.76 -3.70
N LEU A 120 32.27 -12.26 -4.37
CA LEU A 120 31.40 -13.05 -5.26
C LEU A 120 31.81 -12.98 -6.74
N GLY A 121 32.84 -12.21 -7.08
CA GLY A 121 33.26 -11.97 -8.47
C GLY A 121 32.16 -11.30 -9.31
N MET A 122 31.38 -10.41 -8.69
CA MET A 122 30.24 -9.75 -9.29
C MET A 122 30.57 -8.32 -9.73
N THR A 123 30.02 -7.93 -10.88
CA THR A 123 30.00 -6.55 -11.32
C THR A 123 28.75 -5.84 -10.79
N THR A 124 28.69 -4.53 -10.99
CA THR A 124 27.46 -3.77 -10.72
C THR A 124 26.31 -4.21 -11.62
N ASN A 125 26.58 -4.66 -12.84
CA ASN A 125 25.51 -5.18 -13.71
C ASN A 125 24.93 -6.50 -13.18
N ASP A 126 25.75 -7.36 -12.58
CA ASP A 126 25.28 -8.58 -11.92
C ASP A 126 24.43 -8.23 -10.70
N TYR A 127 24.87 -7.26 -9.88
CA TYR A 127 24.06 -6.74 -8.78
C TYR A 127 22.66 -6.29 -9.26
N ASN A 128 22.60 -5.50 -10.34
CA ASN A 128 21.36 -5.00 -10.93
C ASN A 128 20.45 -6.11 -11.45
N THR A 129 21.06 -7.14 -12.06
CA THR A 129 20.34 -8.32 -12.54
C THR A 129 19.69 -9.04 -11.37
N GLY A 130 20.39 -9.19 -10.24
CA GLY A 130 19.81 -9.75 -9.02
C GLY A 130 18.64 -8.93 -8.47
N GLN A 131 18.73 -7.59 -8.46
CA GLN A 131 17.61 -6.75 -8.02
C GLN A 131 16.41 -6.85 -8.98
N THR A 132 16.67 -6.93 -10.28
CA THR A 132 15.64 -7.14 -11.30
C THR A 132 14.92 -8.48 -11.09
N ILE A 133 15.68 -9.57 -10.87
CA ILE A 133 15.12 -10.89 -10.58
C ILE A 133 14.25 -10.84 -9.31
N PHE A 134 14.74 -10.21 -8.25
CA PHE A 134 13.98 -10.03 -7.00
C PHE A 134 12.64 -9.33 -7.26
N LEU A 135 12.66 -8.18 -7.94
CA LEU A 135 11.45 -7.40 -8.22
C LEU A 135 10.46 -8.13 -9.13
N LEU A 136 10.94 -8.88 -10.13
CA LEU A 136 10.08 -9.67 -11.01
C LEU A 136 9.39 -10.82 -10.26
N MET A 137 10.13 -11.54 -9.41
CA MET A 137 9.56 -12.61 -8.58
C MET A 137 8.61 -12.06 -7.51
N PHE A 138 8.94 -10.90 -6.94
CA PHE A 138 8.08 -10.16 -6.01
C PHE A 138 6.73 -9.81 -6.64
N LEU A 139 6.75 -9.21 -7.84
CA LEU A 139 5.55 -8.85 -8.59
C LEU A 139 4.72 -10.08 -8.95
N PHE A 140 5.38 -11.16 -9.39
CA PHE A 140 4.72 -12.42 -9.72
C PHE A 140 4.04 -13.03 -8.49
N ALA A 141 4.65 -12.95 -7.32
CA ALA A 141 4.18 -13.54 -6.08
C ALA A 141 3.02 -12.78 -5.40
N GLU A 142 2.84 -11.49 -5.72
CA GLU A 142 1.81 -10.63 -5.10
C GLU A 142 0.40 -11.22 -5.23
N LEU A 143 0.01 -11.63 -6.45
CA LEU A 143 -1.32 -12.22 -6.72
C LEU A 143 -1.50 -13.63 -6.11
N PRO A 144 -0.61 -14.60 -6.38
CA PRO A 144 -0.69 -15.94 -5.79
C PRO A 144 -0.72 -15.91 -4.26
N SER A 145 0.10 -15.06 -3.64
CA SER A 145 0.14 -14.93 -2.19
C SER A 145 -1.17 -14.42 -1.61
N GLN A 146 -1.80 -13.41 -2.23
CA GLN A 146 -3.12 -12.95 -1.79
C GLN A 146 -4.19 -14.04 -1.85
N LEU A 147 -4.12 -14.93 -2.86
CA LEU A 147 -5.04 -16.08 -2.95
C LEU A 147 -4.79 -17.09 -1.83
N LEU A 148 -3.52 -17.37 -1.52
CA LEU A 148 -3.14 -18.26 -0.41
C LEU A 148 -3.55 -17.67 0.95
N SER A 149 -3.30 -16.38 1.16
CA SER A 149 -3.68 -15.62 2.35
C SER A 149 -5.19 -15.68 2.60
N LYS A 150 -6.01 -15.50 1.55
CA LYS A 150 -7.47 -15.68 1.64
C LYS A 150 -7.91 -17.12 1.91
N TRP A 151 -7.12 -18.12 1.49
CA TRP A 151 -7.47 -19.53 1.70
C TRP A 151 -7.09 -20.03 3.09
N PHE A 152 -5.90 -19.69 3.57
CA PHE A 152 -5.33 -20.15 4.84
C PHE A 152 -5.64 -19.24 6.04
N GLY A 153 -5.94 -17.97 5.77
CA GLY A 153 -5.99 -16.89 6.76
C GLY A 153 -4.68 -16.10 6.79
N PRO A 154 -4.73 -14.74 6.74
CA PRO A 154 -3.52 -13.91 6.79
C PRO A 154 -2.76 -14.07 8.12
N ASP A 155 -3.44 -14.41 9.21
CA ASP A 155 -2.86 -14.67 10.53
C ASP A 155 -1.88 -15.84 10.55
N ARG A 156 -2.04 -16.80 9.63
CA ARG A 156 -1.13 -17.95 9.48
C ARG A 156 -0.16 -17.78 8.33
N TRP A 157 -0.64 -17.22 7.22
CA TRP A 157 0.18 -17.09 6.02
C TRP A 157 1.31 -16.08 6.20
N ILE A 158 1.04 -14.90 6.79
CA ILE A 158 2.06 -13.87 7.02
C ILE A 158 3.24 -14.43 7.85
N PRO A 159 3.02 -15.08 9.01
CA PRO A 159 4.12 -15.69 9.75
C PRO A 159 4.88 -16.79 8.99
N VAL A 160 4.18 -17.62 8.21
CA VAL A 160 4.83 -18.66 7.38
C VAL A 160 5.75 -18.03 6.35
N GLN A 161 5.30 -16.96 5.67
CA GLN A 161 6.15 -16.20 4.76
C GLN A 161 7.36 -15.63 5.51
N MET A 162 7.14 -14.96 6.65
CA MET A 162 8.21 -14.36 7.45
C MET A 162 9.30 -15.37 7.82
N VAL A 163 8.91 -16.51 8.39
CA VAL A 163 9.86 -17.54 8.79
C VAL A 163 10.57 -18.14 7.59
N THR A 164 9.86 -18.43 6.50
CA THR A 164 10.47 -19.02 5.30
C THR A 164 11.42 -18.06 4.60
N TRP A 165 11.07 -16.78 4.40
CA TRP A 165 12.00 -15.84 3.77
C TRP A 165 13.17 -15.52 4.71
N SER A 166 12.96 -15.46 6.03
CA SER A 166 14.03 -15.17 6.99
C SER A 166 15.14 -16.23 6.96
N LEU A 167 14.75 -17.50 6.75
CA LEU A 167 15.68 -18.60 6.57
C LEU A 167 16.52 -18.39 5.31
N ILE A 168 15.88 -17.98 4.20
CA ILE A 168 16.58 -17.69 2.94
C ILE A 168 17.49 -16.45 3.08
N ALA A 169 17.03 -15.42 3.78
CA ALA A 169 17.80 -14.22 4.07
C ALA A 169 19.06 -14.55 4.89
N ALA A 170 18.93 -15.34 5.96
CA ALA A 170 20.07 -15.82 6.74
C ALA A 170 21.01 -16.72 5.90
N CYS A 171 20.44 -17.55 5.01
CA CYS A 171 21.23 -18.38 4.09
C CYS A 171 22.07 -17.56 3.10
N GLN A 172 21.76 -16.28 2.86
CA GLN A 172 22.61 -15.41 2.04
C GLN A 172 24.05 -15.31 2.57
N ALA A 173 24.24 -15.48 3.88
CA ALA A 173 25.56 -15.51 4.51
C ALA A 173 26.48 -16.59 3.91
N PHE A 174 25.91 -17.63 3.28
CA PHE A 174 26.65 -18.75 2.67
C PHE A 174 26.78 -18.64 1.15
N VAL A 175 26.36 -17.54 0.53
CA VAL A 175 26.49 -17.33 -0.92
C VAL A 175 27.98 -17.30 -1.31
N LYS A 176 28.31 -17.96 -2.42
CA LYS A 176 29.70 -18.11 -2.91
C LYS A 176 29.89 -17.71 -4.37
N SER A 177 28.81 -17.55 -5.13
CA SER A 177 28.86 -17.24 -6.56
C SER A 177 27.68 -16.39 -7.01
N LYS A 178 27.83 -15.75 -8.18
CA LYS A 178 26.76 -15.01 -8.87
C LYS A 178 25.47 -15.82 -9.06
N GLY A 179 25.57 -17.12 -9.37
CA GLY A 179 24.41 -17.99 -9.58
C GLY A 179 23.63 -18.23 -8.29
N THR A 180 24.34 -18.47 -7.18
CA THR A 180 23.73 -18.58 -5.85
C THR A 180 23.11 -17.26 -5.40
N TYR A 181 23.71 -16.12 -5.75
CA TYR A 181 23.11 -14.80 -5.49
C TYR A 181 21.79 -14.63 -6.24
N PHE A 182 21.74 -14.89 -7.56
CA PHE A 182 20.50 -14.79 -8.34
C PHE A 182 19.40 -15.71 -7.84
N THR A 183 19.75 -16.95 -7.48
CA THR A 183 18.79 -17.92 -6.93
C THR A 183 18.20 -17.40 -5.62
N THR A 184 19.05 -16.86 -4.73
CA THR A 184 18.59 -16.34 -3.44
C THR A 184 17.71 -15.11 -3.63
N ARG A 185 18.03 -14.22 -4.58
CA ARG A 185 17.19 -13.07 -4.96
C ARG A 185 15.82 -13.49 -5.46
N ALA A 186 15.76 -14.54 -6.30
CA ALA A 186 14.50 -15.05 -6.82
C ALA A 186 13.60 -15.61 -5.69
N LEU A 187 14.20 -16.39 -4.77
CA LEU A 187 13.47 -16.98 -3.64
C LEU A 187 12.96 -15.92 -2.66
N LEU A 188 13.77 -14.91 -2.33
CA LEU A 188 13.34 -13.80 -1.48
C LEU A 188 12.18 -13.03 -2.10
N GLY A 189 12.29 -12.67 -3.39
CA GLY A 189 11.20 -11.99 -4.09
C GLY A 189 9.91 -12.80 -4.05
N LEU A 190 9.99 -14.11 -4.32
CA LEU A 190 8.84 -15.01 -4.31
C LEU A 190 8.16 -15.12 -2.93
N LEU A 191 8.94 -15.13 -1.84
CA LEU A 191 8.42 -15.31 -0.48
C LEU A 191 7.92 -14.00 0.13
N GLU A 192 8.57 -12.87 -0.19
CA GLU A 192 8.19 -11.54 0.31
C GLU A 192 7.00 -10.92 -0.44
N GLY A 193 6.78 -11.34 -1.70
CA GLY A 193 5.79 -10.81 -2.66
C GLY A 193 4.47 -10.32 -2.08
N GLY A 194 3.78 -11.19 -1.36
CA GLY A 194 2.44 -10.87 -0.85
C GLY A 194 2.38 -10.33 0.55
N PHE A 195 3.51 -10.20 1.26
CA PHE A 195 3.47 -9.76 2.66
C PHE A 195 2.73 -8.43 2.84
N ILE A 196 3.01 -7.44 1.97
CA ILE A 196 2.41 -6.10 2.06
C ILE A 196 0.88 -6.18 1.87
N PRO A 197 0.35 -6.70 0.74
CA PRO A 197 -1.09 -6.78 0.58
C PRO A 197 -1.78 -7.71 1.59
N ASP A 198 -1.12 -8.79 2.02
CA ASP A 198 -1.65 -9.69 3.04
C ASP A 198 -1.78 -8.99 4.39
N THR A 199 -0.81 -8.14 4.75
CA THR A 199 -0.87 -7.31 5.96
C THR A 199 -1.95 -6.24 5.86
N ILE A 200 -2.15 -5.64 4.69
CA ILE A 200 -3.24 -4.67 4.46
C ILE A 200 -4.60 -5.36 4.60
N LEU A 201 -4.76 -6.57 4.04
CA LEU A 201 -5.97 -7.39 4.22
C LEU A 201 -6.19 -7.75 5.69
N TYR A 202 -5.13 -8.11 6.41
CA TYR A 202 -5.21 -8.37 7.84
C TYR A 202 -5.71 -7.14 8.60
N LEU A 203 -5.15 -5.95 8.34
CA LEU A 203 -5.57 -4.70 8.98
C LEU A 203 -7.01 -4.32 8.65
N SER A 204 -7.52 -4.65 7.45
CA SER A 204 -8.90 -4.32 7.08
C SER A 204 -9.96 -5.08 7.89
N PHE A 205 -9.59 -6.17 8.59
CA PHE A 205 -10.48 -6.87 9.52
C PHE A 205 -10.71 -6.10 10.83
N TRP A 206 -9.81 -5.19 11.20
CA TRP A 206 -9.83 -4.49 12.49
C TRP A 206 -10.33 -3.04 12.40
N TYR A 207 -10.17 -2.43 11.22
CA TYR A 207 -10.38 -0.99 11.03
C TYR A 207 -11.55 -0.66 10.11
N LYS A 208 -12.18 0.48 10.39
CA LYS A 208 -13.13 1.12 9.47
C LYS A 208 -12.40 1.67 8.25
N SER A 209 -13.14 1.87 7.17
CA SER A 209 -12.61 2.30 5.87
C SER A 209 -12.00 3.70 5.92
N ASN A 210 -12.50 4.57 6.80
CA ASN A 210 -11.93 5.89 7.09
C ASN A 210 -10.73 5.86 8.04
N GLU A 211 -10.56 4.79 8.81
CA GLU A 211 -9.48 4.63 9.80
C GLU A 211 -8.24 3.98 9.23
N LEU A 212 -8.41 3.04 8.30
CA LEU A 212 -7.31 2.30 7.70
C LEU A 212 -6.24 3.20 7.05
N PRO A 213 -6.57 4.26 6.28
CA PRO A 213 -5.57 5.09 5.61
C PRO A 213 -4.54 5.73 6.54
N ILE A 214 -4.94 6.22 7.72
CA ILE A 214 -3.99 6.84 8.66
C ILE A 214 -3.06 5.79 9.30
N ARG A 215 -3.55 4.55 9.51
CA ARG A 215 -2.70 3.43 10.00
C ARG A 215 -1.74 2.96 8.92
N LEU A 216 -2.17 2.93 7.66
CA LEU A 216 -1.25 2.72 6.55
C LEU A 216 -0.20 3.83 6.48
N GLY A 217 -0.54 5.07 6.86
CA GLY A 217 0.44 6.14 7.07
C GLY A 217 1.55 5.76 8.07
N PHE A 218 1.19 5.21 9.23
CA PHE A 218 2.17 4.69 10.21
C PHE A 218 2.96 3.49 9.69
N PHE A 219 2.32 2.62 8.91
CA PHE A 219 2.96 1.49 8.26
C PHE A 219 4.08 1.97 7.31
N TRP A 220 3.79 2.92 6.42
CA TRP A 220 4.80 3.50 5.53
C TRP A 220 5.85 4.34 6.27
N PHE A 221 5.50 4.96 7.39
CA PHE A 221 6.50 5.61 8.24
C PHE A 221 7.49 4.60 8.84
N ALA A 222 7.04 3.40 9.20
CA ALA A 222 7.91 2.34 9.71
C ALA A 222 8.96 1.92 8.67
N TYR A 223 8.66 1.97 7.36
CA TYR A 223 9.65 1.73 6.30
C TYR A 223 10.83 2.68 6.41
N GLU A 224 10.60 3.99 6.52
CA GLU A 224 11.67 4.99 6.62
C GLU A 224 12.45 4.88 7.93
N ALA A 225 11.74 4.68 9.05
CA ALA A 225 12.37 4.45 10.34
C ALA A 225 13.31 3.22 10.31
N THR A 226 12.92 2.18 9.56
CA THR A 226 13.74 0.97 9.39
C THR A 226 15.04 1.27 8.69
N GLN A 227 15.07 2.13 7.66
CA GLN A 227 16.32 2.45 6.95
C GLN A 227 17.36 3.10 7.86
N ILE A 228 16.92 3.96 8.78
CA ILE A 228 17.80 4.57 9.79
C ILE A 228 18.36 3.51 10.73
N VAL A 229 17.50 2.64 11.27
CA VAL A 229 17.91 1.57 12.20
C VAL A 229 18.80 0.55 11.49
N SER A 230 18.48 0.17 10.26
CA SER A 230 19.27 -0.74 9.43
C SER A 230 20.67 -0.19 9.16
N ALA A 231 20.82 1.11 8.90
CA ALA A 231 22.15 1.71 8.75
C ALA A 231 23.01 1.60 10.03
N PHE A 232 22.40 1.73 11.22
CA PHE A 232 23.10 1.51 12.50
C PHE A 232 23.40 0.04 12.76
N LEU A 233 22.47 -0.87 12.44
CA LEU A 233 22.69 -2.32 12.56
C LEU A 233 23.81 -2.77 11.61
N ALA A 234 23.80 -2.28 10.36
CA ALA A 234 24.86 -2.52 9.39
C ALA A 234 26.21 -2.00 9.89
N PHE A 235 26.26 -0.80 10.46
CA PHE A 235 27.46 -0.31 11.13
C PHE A 235 27.95 -1.31 12.19
N GLY A 236 27.08 -1.80 13.07
CA GLY A 236 27.43 -2.79 14.09
C GLY A 236 27.92 -4.13 13.51
N PHE A 237 27.10 -4.78 12.69
CA PHE A 237 27.38 -6.13 12.18
C PHE A 237 28.57 -6.17 11.23
N LEU A 238 28.82 -5.12 10.43
CA LEU A 238 29.99 -5.08 9.55
C LEU A 238 31.33 -4.95 10.31
N HIS A 239 31.33 -4.68 11.63
CA HIS A 239 32.55 -4.78 12.46
C HIS A 239 32.88 -6.22 12.83
N ILE A 240 31.92 -7.14 12.74
CA ILE A 240 32.13 -8.56 12.99
C ILE A 240 32.86 -9.11 11.77
N ARG A 241 34.13 -9.46 11.95
CA ARG A 241 35.01 -9.95 10.88
C ARG A 241 35.59 -11.30 11.27
N ASN A 242 35.87 -12.11 10.25
CA ASN A 242 36.71 -13.29 10.39
C ASN A 242 38.13 -12.88 10.79
N SER A 243 38.94 -13.84 11.23
CA SER A 243 40.35 -13.63 11.59
C SER A 243 41.21 -13.10 10.44
N ASP A 244 40.78 -13.29 9.18
CA ASP A 244 41.42 -12.77 7.97
C ASP A 244 40.88 -11.39 7.53
N GLY A 245 39.99 -10.78 8.32
CA GLY A 245 39.37 -9.48 8.02
C GLY A 245 38.20 -9.53 7.03
N THR A 246 37.79 -10.72 6.57
CA THR A 246 36.68 -10.91 5.61
C THR A 246 35.35 -11.22 6.30
N GLY A 247 34.28 -11.36 5.51
CA GLY A 247 33.02 -11.94 5.98
C GLY A 247 32.05 -10.99 6.69
N GLY A 248 32.33 -9.68 6.77
CA GLY A 248 31.44 -8.71 7.43
C GLY A 248 30.01 -8.75 6.91
N TRP A 249 29.85 -8.68 5.58
CA TRP A 249 28.53 -8.79 4.94
C TRP A 249 27.83 -10.15 5.16
N ARG A 250 28.57 -11.23 5.44
CA ARG A 250 27.97 -12.55 5.73
C ARG A 250 27.29 -12.53 7.09
N TYR A 251 27.94 -11.94 8.10
CA TYR A 251 27.35 -11.76 9.43
C TYR A 251 26.14 -10.83 9.39
N LEU A 252 26.21 -9.75 8.60
CA LEU A 252 25.08 -8.85 8.37
C LEU A 252 23.83 -9.64 7.93
N PHE A 253 23.93 -10.43 6.86
CA PHE A 253 22.80 -11.24 6.38
C PHE A 253 22.33 -12.29 7.40
N ALA A 254 23.25 -12.96 8.09
CA ALA A 254 22.90 -13.98 9.08
C ALA A 254 22.12 -13.40 10.26
N PHE A 255 22.58 -12.28 10.84
CA PHE A 255 21.97 -11.69 12.02
C PHE A 255 20.67 -10.96 11.70
N GLU A 256 20.59 -10.21 10.60
CA GLU A 256 19.36 -9.55 10.21
C GLU A 256 18.27 -10.57 9.83
N GLY A 257 18.63 -11.61 9.07
CA GLY A 257 17.71 -12.71 8.79
C GLY A 257 17.26 -13.45 10.05
N LEU A 258 18.14 -13.63 11.05
CA LEU A 258 17.76 -14.22 12.34
C LEU A 258 16.78 -13.33 13.12
N ILE A 259 17.02 -12.01 13.15
CA ILE A 259 16.10 -11.05 13.79
C ILE A 259 14.72 -11.14 13.13
N THR A 260 14.68 -11.15 11.80
CA THR A 260 13.41 -11.30 11.06
C THR A 260 12.74 -12.63 11.36
N GLY A 261 13.49 -13.73 11.45
CA GLY A 261 12.96 -15.05 11.79
C GLY A 261 12.35 -15.10 13.20
N ILE A 262 12.98 -14.46 14.18
CA ILE A 262 12.43 -14.33 15.54
C ILE A 262 11.11 -13.56 15.49
N ILE A 263 11.05 -12.43 14.78
CA ILE A 263 9.82 -11.63 14.63
C ILE A 263 8.72 -12.47 13.94
N GLY A 264 9.08 -13.25 12.91
CA GLY A 264 8.15 -14.16 12.22
C GLY A 264 7.60 -15.26 13.13
N ILE A 265 8.44 -15.85 13.98
CA ILE A 265 8.00 -16.84 14.98
C ILE A 265 7.06 -16.18 16.00
N VAL A 266 7.38 -14.98 16.48
CA VAL A 266 6.49 -14.22 17.38
C VAL A 266 5.16 -13.93 16.68
N ALA A 267 5.18 -13.58 15.39
CA ALA A 267 3.97 -13.33 14.60
C ALA A 267 3.04 -14.55 14.54
N ALA A 268 3.59 -15.76 14.44
CA ALA A 268 2.80 -17.00 14.44
C ALA A 268 1.98 -17.20 15.71
N PHE A 269 2.42 -16.65 16.84
CA PHE A 269 1.71 -16.73 18.12
C PHE A 269 0.89 -15.48 18.44
N TRP A 270 1.30 -14.32 17.92
CA TRP A 270 0.70 -13.02 18.23
C TRP A 270 -0.43 -12.62 17.29
N MET A 271 -0.37 -12.95 15.99
CA MET A 271 -1.40 -12.55 15.04
C MET A 271 -2.72 -13.29 15.32
N ALA A 272 -3.80 -12.54 15.45
CA ALA A 272 -5.12 -13.07 15.78
C ALA A 272 -5.99 -13.15 14.52
N PRO A 273 -6.66 -14.29 14.23
CA PRO A 273 -7.42 -14.46 12.99
C PRO A 273 -8.52 -13.42 12.78
N SER A 274 -9.18 -12.98 13.85
CA SER A 274 -10.28 -12.02 13.79
C SER A 274 -10.48 -11.27 15.12
N PRO A 275 -11.28 -10.19 15.13
CA PRO A 275 -11.65 -9.48 16.35
C PRO A 275 -12.28 -10.35 17.44
N THR A 276 -12.95 -11.44 17.07
CA THR A 276 -13.62 -12.39 17.98
C THR A 276 -12.80 -13.63 18.30
N GLN A 277 -11.58 -13.75 17.75
CA GLN A 277 -10.71 -14.91 17.92
C GLN A 277 -9.33 -14.50 18.48
N THR A 278 -9.36 -13.64 19.49
CA THR A 278 -8.14 -13.12 20.12
C THR A 278 -7.61 -13.99 21.26
N ALA A 279 -8.43 -14.89 21.82
CA ALA A 279 -8.03 -15.84 22.84
C ALA A 279 -6.92 -16.78 22.34
N GLY A 280 -5.91 -17.00 23.19
CA GLY A 280 -4.79 -17.88 22.84
C GLY A 280 -3.74 -17.94 23.93
N ARG A 281 -2.93 -19.01 23.93
CA ARG A 281 -1.91 -19.25 24.96
C ARG A 281 -0.95 -18.07 25.16
N PHE A 282 -0.58 -17.38 24.09
CA PHE A 282 0.30 -16.21 24.10
C PHE A 282 -0.44 -14.86 24.13
N ARG A 283 -1.77 -14.89 23.97
CA ARG A 283 -2.63 -13.70 23.85
C ARG A 283 -3.52 -13.47 25.07
N GLY A 284 -3.52 -14.41 26.03
CA GLY A 284 -4.38 -14.43 27.20
C GLY A 284 -5.50 -15.45 27.05
N LYS A 285 -5.89 -16.11 28.16
CA LYS A 285 -6.99 -17.08 28.17
C LYS A 285 -8.31 -16.45 27.73
N ASP A 286 -8.54 -15.21 28.17
CA ASP A 286 -9.73 -14.44 27.87
C ASP A 286 -9.58 -13.58 26.60
N GLY A 287 -8.46 -13.73 25.88
CA GLY A 287 -8.14 -12.92 24.70
C GLY A 287 -7.75 -11.49 25.00
N TRP A 288 -7.71 -10.68 23.96
CA TRP A 288 -7.41 -9.26 24.07
C TRP A 288 -8.65 -8.46 24.43
N PHE A 289 -9.82 -8.90 23.98
CA PHE A 289 -11.07 -8.16 24.07
C PHE A 289 -12.12 -8.97 24.83
N ASN A 290 -12.93 -8.30 25.65
CA ASN A 290 -14.09 -8.91 26.28
C ASN A 290 -15.29 -8.96 25.32
N GLU A 291 -16.37 -9.63 25.72
CA GLU A 291 -17.53 -9.80 24.85
C GLU A 291 -18.18 -8.49 24.39
N HIS A 292 -18.21 -7.48 25.25
CA HIS A 292 -18.74 -6.14 24.94
C HIS A 292 -17.87 -5.43 23.89
N GLU A 293 -16.55 -5.45 24.08
CA GLU A 293 -15.59 -4.89 23.12
C GLU A 293 -15.66 -5.60 21.76
N GLU A 294 -15.82 -6.93 21.76
CA GLU A 294 -16.00 -7.74 20.55
C GLU A 294 -17.28 -7.37 19.79
N LYS A 295 -18.40 -7.14 20.49
CA LYS A 295 -19.65 -6.65 19.87
C LYS A 295 -19.44 -5.27 19.24
N ILE A 296 -18.77 -4.35 19.92
CA ILE A 296 -18.47 -3.02 19.35
C ILE A 296 -17.63 -3.16 18.07
N MET A 297 -16.58 -4.00 18.10
CA MET A 297 -15.69 -4.20 16.95
C MET A 297 -16.39 -4.82 15.73
N VAL A 298 -17.25 -5.82 15.94
CA VAL A 298 -17.98 -6.45 14.83
C VAL A 298 -18.98 -5.47 14.22
N ASN A 299 -19.80 -4.81 15.06
CA ASN A 299 -20.87 -3.95 14.55
C ASN A 299 -20.32 -2.66 13.92
N ARG A 300 -19.27 -2.05 14.46
CA ARG A 300 -18.67 -0.84 13.86
C ARG A 300 -18.10 -1.09 12.46
N VAL A 301 -17.49 -2.26 12.23
CA VAL A 301 -16.84 -2.60 10.95
C VAL A 301 -17.91 -2.96 9.91
N LEU A 302 -18.95 -3.70 10.30
CA LEU A 302 -20.06 -4.06 9.42
C LEU A 302 -20.98 -2.88 9.09
N ARG A 303 -21.23 -1.97 10.03
CA ARG A 303 -21.98 -0.73 9.79
C ARG A 303 -21.23 0.24 8.88
N ASP A 304 -19.89 0.25 8.92
CA ASP A 304 -19.05 1.04 8.01
C ASP A 304 -19.05 0.48 6.59
N ASP A 305 -18.97 -0.84 6.44
CA ASP A 305 -18.98 -1.51 5.15
C ASP A 305 -19.56 -2.94 5.27
N PRO A 306 -20.83 -3.14 4.88
CA PRO A 306 -21.47 -4.45 4.91
C PRO A 306 -20.74 -5.53 4.11
N SER A 307 -19.95 -5.14 3.10
CA SER A 307 -19.19 -6.10 2.29
C SER A 307 -18.08 -6.81 3.10
N LYS A 308 -17.68 -6.24 4.24
CA LYS A 308 -16.70 -6.84 5.16
C LYS A 308 -17.24 -8.08 5.86
N GLY A 309 -18.55 -8.19 6.04
CA GLY A 309 -19.19 -9.42 6.52
C GLY A 309 -19.05 -10.59 5.55
N GLY A 310 -18.71 -10.31 4.29
CA GLY A 310 -18.35 -11.27 3.27
C GLY A 310 -16.86 -11.23 2.89
N MET A 311 -15.96 -10.64 3.69
CA MET A 311 -14.53 -10.61 3.33
C MET A 311 -13.89 -12.01 3.34
N HIS A 312 -14.50 -12.95 4.07
CA HIS A 312 -14.22 -14.39 3.99
C HIS A 312 -14.85 -15.09 2.76
N ASN A 313 -15.72 -14.40 2.03
CA ASN A 313 -16.31 -14.92 0.81
C ASN A 313 -15.21 -14.98 -0.26
N ARG A 314 -14.83 -16.21 -0.60
CA ARG A 314 -13.73 -16.60 -1.48
C ARG A 314 -13.97 -16.20 -2.94
N GLN A 315 -14.40 -14.98 -3.23
CA GLN A 315 -14.50 -14.51 -4.60
C GLN A 315 -13.11 -14.09 -5.09
N PRO A 316 -12.48 -14.86 -5.99
CA PRO A 316 -11.22 -14.45 -6.59
C PRO A 316 -11.42 -13.16 -7.38
N VAL A 317 -10.36 -12.37 -7.53
CA VAL A 317 -10.31 -11.35 -8.57
C VAL A 317 -10.46 -12.10 -9.89
N THR A 318 -11.66 -12.07 -10.46
CA THR A 318 -11.89 -12.76 -11.74
C THR A 318 -11.09 -12.05 -12.83
N PRO A 319 -10.52 -12.79 -13.81
CA PRO A 319 -9.86 -12.18 -14.97
C PRO A 319 -10.73 -11.12 -15.67
N LYS A 320 -12.07 -11.28 -15.58
CA LYS A 320 -13.06 -10.31 -16.04
C LYS A 320 -12.94 -8.94 -15.34
N LEU A 321 -12.75 -8.90 -14.03
CA LEU A 321 -12.57 -7.66 -13.27
C LEU A 321 -11.23 -6.99 -13.58
N LEU A 322 -10.17 -7.78 -13.73
CA LEU A 322 -8.87 -7.28 -14.18
C LEU A 322 -8.97 -6.64 -15.56
N TRP A 323 -9.64 -7.30 -16.49
CA TRP A 323 -9.88 -6.78 -17.83
C TRP A 323 -10.73 -5.52 -17.85
N GLN A 324 -11.75 -5.43 -16.98
CA GLN A 324 -12.55 -4.21 -16.83
C GLN A 324 -11.71 -3.04 -16.33
N ALA A 325 -10.86 -3.24 -15.32
CA ALA A 325 -9.96 -2.21 -14.81
C ALA A 325 -8.91 -1.79 -15.85
N LEU A 326 -8.38 -2.72 -16.64
CA LEU A 326 -7.46 -2.42 -17.74
C LEU A 326 -8.13 -1.65 -18.88
N LYS A 327 -9.44 -1.76 -19.07
CA LYS A 327 -10.20 -0.98 -20.05
C LYS A 327 -10.57 0.42 -19.55
N ASP A 328 -10.29 0.74 -18.30
CA ASP A 328 -10.56 2.05 -17.75
C ASP A 328 -9.51 3.08 -18.20
N TYR A 329 -9.80 3.74 -19.32
CA TYR A 329 -8.93 4.76 -19.91
C TYR A 329 -8.67 5.97 -19.00
N ASP A 330 -9.58 6.29 -18.07
CA ASP A 330 -9.40 7.44 -17.15
C ASP A 330 -8.30 7.15 -16.10
N MET A 331 -7.98 5.87 -15.87
CA MET A 331 -6.96 5.44 -14.92
C MET A 331 -5.58 5.26 -15.57
N TRP A 332 -5.47 5.10 -16.89
CA TRP A 332 -4.17 4.89 -17.54
C TRP A 332 -3.20 6.08 -17.37
N VAL A 333 -3.72 7.29 -17.26
CA VAL A 333 -2.89 8.49 -17.08
C VAL A 333 -2.11 8.42 -15.75
N ILE A 334 -2.74 7.94 -14.67
CA ILE A 334 -2.07 7.77 -13.38
C ILE A 334 -1.17 6.52 -13.34
N TYR A 335 -1.48 5.47 -14.11
CA TYR A 335 -0.61 4.30 -14.24
C TYR A 335 0.68 4.63 -15.00
N ILE A 336 0.58 5.40 -16.09
CA ILE A 336 1.76 5.87 -16.85
C ILE A 336 2.62 6.79 -15.98
N LEU A 337 2.01 7.67 -15.18
CA LEU A 337 2.75 8.44 -14.19
C LEU A 337 3.47 7.51 -13.20
N GLY A 338 2.76 6.49 -12.68
CA GLY A 338 3.30 5.44 -11.80
C GLY A 338 4.53 4.74 -12.37
N LEU A 339 4.61 4.55 -13.69
CA LEU A 339 5.74 3.91 -14.38
C LEU A 339 7.01 4.77 -14.43
N SER A 340 6.96 6.08 -14.14
CA SER A 340 8.11 6.97 -14.34
C SER A 340 8.56 7.80 -13.14
N TRP A 341 7.62 8.27 -12.30
CA TRP A 341 7.91 9.36 -11.35
C TRP A 341 8.89 8.99 -10.23
N MET A 342 9.02 7.71 -9.86
CA MET A 342 10.01 7.32 -8.83
C MET A 342 11.43 7.16 -9.38
N ILE A 343 11.56 6.99 -10.70
CA ILE A 343 12.84 6.63 -11.32
C ILE A 343 13.97 7.62 -11.02
N PRO A 344 13.77 8.96 -11.04
CA PRO A 344 14.86 9.91 -10.90
C PRO A 344 15.71 9.82 -9.62
N SER A 345 15.14 9.39 -8.50
CA SER A 345 15.85 9.33 -7.20
C SER A 345 16.33 7.93 -6.80
N ILE A 346 15.67 6.87 -7.28
CA ILE A 346 15.98 5.49 -6.89
C ILE A 346 17.44 5.08 -7.17
N PRO A 347 18.06 5.40 -8.31
CA PRO A 347 19.44 5.00 -8.57
C PRO A 347 20.42 5.63 -7.57
N ALA A 348 20.25 6.89 -7.20
CA ALA A 348 21.09 7.51 -6.17
C ALA A 348 20.97 6.76 -4.83
N ALA A 349 19.74 6.37 -4.43
CA ALA A 349 19.52 5.61 -3.21
C ALA A 349 20.14 4.20 -3.26
N THR A 350 19.99 3.51 -4.38
CA THR A 350 20.43 2.11 -4.55
C THR A 350 21.96 1.98 -4.60
N TYR A 351 22.65 3.02 -5.08
CA TYR A 351 24.10 3.00 -5.33
C TYR A 351 24.88 3.91 -4.38
N LEU A 352 24.20 4.60 -3.45
CA LEU A 352 24.84 5.50 -2.50
C LEU A 352 26.07 4.86 -1.85
N SER A 353 25.95 3.63 -1.37
CA SER A 353 27.07 2.91 -0.73
C SER A 353 28.29 2.74 -1.64
N LEU A 354 28.06 2.42 -2.92
CA LEU A 354 29.12 2.28 -3.92
C LEU A 354 29.73 3.64 -4.29
N GLU A 355 28.91 4.67 -4.42
CA GLU A 355 29.37 6.03 -4.74
C GLU A 355 30.21 6.61 -3.60
N LEU A 356 29.75 6.52 -2.35
CA LEU A 356 30.51 6.99 -1.19
C LEU A 356 31.81 6.20 -1.02
N LYS A 357 31.81 4.90 -1.30
CA LYS A 357 33.05 4.11 -1.35
C LYS A 357 34.03 4.62 -2.40
N SER A 358 33.54 4.94 -3.59
CA SER A 358 34.38 5.50 -4.67
C SER A 358 34.93 6.89 -4.35
N LEU A 359 34.25 7.65 -3.49
CA LEU A 359 34.71 8.94 -2.96
C LEU A 359 35.79 8.82 -1.87
N GLY A 360 36.12 7.60 -1.43
CA GLY A 360 37.15 7.34 -0.42
C GLY A 360 36.63 7.24 1.01
N PHE A 361 35.31 7.22 1.23
CA PHE A 361 34.76 6.97 2.57
C PHE A 361 34.98 5.51 3.00
N SER A 362 35.18 5.29 4.31
CA SER A 362 35.30 3.94 4.88
C SER A 362 33.96 3.19 4.83
N THR A 363 33.98 1.86 4.94
CA THR A 363 32.74 1.04 4.94
C THR A 363 31.77 1.51 6.01
N PHE A 364 32.28 1.77 7.21
CA PHE A 364 31.48 2.20 8.35
C PHE A 364 30.91 3.61 8.16
N ASN A 365 31.73 4.55 7.69
CA ASN A 365 31.28 5.91 7.43
C ASN A 365 30.21 5.93 6.33
N THR A 366 30.38 5.15 5.26
CA THR A 366 29.41 5.05 4.16
C THR A 366 27.99 4.72 4.64
N ASN A 367 27.84 3.72 5.54
CA ASN A 367 26.54 3.35 6.08
C ASN A 367 25.93 4.50 6.91
N LEU A 368 26.70 5.10 7.82
CA LEU A 368 26.22 6.19 8.67
C LEU A 368 25.87 7.45 7.88
N LEU A 369 26.64 7.73 6.82
CA LEU A 369 26.44 8.88 5.94
C LEU A 369 25.17 8.79 5.10
N SER A 370 24.48 7.64 5.07
CA SER A 370 23.15 7.49 4.45
C SER A 370 22.01 8.01 5.34
N ILE A 371 22.18 8.00 6.67
CA ILE A 371 21.14 8.36 7.64
C ILE A 371 20.53 9.75 7.38
N PRO A 372 21.32 10.81 7.10
CA PRO A 372 20.76 12.12 6.82
C PRO A 372 19.76 12.14 5.65
N ALA A 373 19.96 11.31 4.62
CA ALA A 373 19.04 11.23 3.50
C ALA A 373 17.66 10.73 3.93
N TYR A 374 17.62 9.65 4.73
CA TYR A 374 16.37 9.08 5.24
C TYR A 374 15.65 10.01 6.23
N VAL A 375 16.41 10.77 7.02
CA VAL A 375 15.84 11.80 7.92
C VAL A 375 15.19 12.92 7.09
N ILE A 376 15.88 13.45 6.09
CA ILE A 376 15.35 14.50 5.21
C ILE A 376 14.12 13.98 4.45
N PHE A 377 14.20 12.74 3.92
CA PHE A 377 13.08 12.09 3.25
C PHE A 377 11.85 11.99 4.17
N SER A 378 12.04 11.56 5.42
CA SER A 378 10.95 11.45 6.41
C SER A 378 10.29 12.79 6.69
N ILE A 379 11.09 13.85 6.87
CA ILE A 379 10.58 15.22 7.08
C ILE A 379 9.80 15.69 5.85
N ASN A 380 10.35 15.47 4.66
CA ASN A 380 9.73 15.88 3.40
C ASN A 380 8.44 15.11 3.11
N LEU A 381 8.39 13.80 3.39
CA LEU A 381 7.18 12.99 3.29
C LEU A 381 6.03 13.56 4.13
N LEU A 382 6.28 13.86 5.41
CA LEU A 382 5.27 14.43 6.31
C LEU A 382 4.87 15.84 5.85
N SER A 383 5.85 16.66 5.47
CA SER A 383 5.62 18.05 5.04
C SER A 383 4.79 18.11 3.76
N TRP A 384 5.14 17.33 2.73
CA TRP A 384 4.40 17.32 1.45
C TRP A 384 2.99 16.74 1.61
N THR A 385 2.83 15.71 2.43
CA THR A 385 1.51 15.15 2.72
C THR A 385 0.62 16.18 3.41
N TRP A 386 1.15 16.92 4.39
CA TRP A 386 0.41 17.99 5.06
C TRP A 386 0.06 19.15 4.12
N ILE A 387 1.02 19.59 3.28
CA ILE A 387 0.76 20.64 2.27
C ILE A 387 -0.32 20.18 1.28
N SER A 388 -0.28 18.91 0.87
CA SER A 388 -1.28 18.30 -0.03
C SER A 388 -2.68 18.37 0.55
N GLU A 389 -2.85 18.02 1.83
CA GLU A 389 -4.15 18.08 2.48
C GLU A 389 -4.60 19.52 2.75
N LYS A 390 -3.69 20.43 3.12
CA LYS A 390 -4.05 21.82 3.42
C LYS A 390 -4.43 22.63 2.18
N PHE A 391 -3.69 22.47 1.09
CA PHE A 391 -3.83 23.30 -0.11
C PHE A 391 -4.50 22.58 -1.27
N GLN A 392 -4.70 21.26 -1.19
CA GLN A 392 -5.40 20.46 -2.22
C GLN A 392 -4.73 20.53 -3.61
N ILE A 393 -3.44 20.88 -3.69
CA ILE A 393 -2.66 21.05 -4.94
C ILE A 393 -1.88 19.78 -5.33
N ARG A 394 -2.54 18.62 -5.27
CA ARG A 394 -1.91 17.29 -5.23
C ARG A 394 -0.93 17.01 -6.37
N PHE A 395 -1.33 17.15 -7.64
CA PHE A 395 -0.43 16.90 -8.77
C PHE A 395 0.68 17.96 -8.92
N MET A 396 0.45 19.20 -8.46
CA MET A 396 1.48 20.26 -8.52
C MET A 396 2.60 20.01 -7.52
N LEU A 397 2.32 19.32 -6.41
CA LEU A 397 3.37 18.89 -5.48
C LEU A 397 4.31 17.88 -6.10
N GLY A 398 3.81 17.03 -7.01
CA GLY A 398 4.62 16.13 -7.82
C GLY A 398 5.53 16.89 -8.79
N VAL A 399 5.03 17.95 -9.44
CA VAL A 399 5.87 18.86 -10.25
C VAL A 399 7.00 19.45 -9.39
N GLY A 400 6.70 19.89 -8.16
CA GLY A 400 7.70 20.39 -7.23
C GLY A 400 8.75 19.35 -6.82
N ALA A 401 8.32 18.09 -6.59
CA ALA A 401 9.22 16.98 -6.28
C ALA A 401 10.16 16.66 -7.46
N GLU A 402 9.63 16.65 -8.69
CA GLU A 402 10.45 16.43 -9.89
C GLU A 402 11.41 17.59 -10.18
N ALA A 403 10.97 18.83 -9.93
CA ALA A 403 11.84 20.00 -10.05
C ALA A 403 13.01 19.93 -9.06
N TRP A 404 12.76 19.46 -7.83
CA TRP A 404 13.81 19.22 -6.83
C TRP A 404 14.85 18.22 -7.35
N SER A 405 14.41 17.05 -7.82
CA SER A 405 15.28 16.02 -8.39
C SER A 405 16.04 16.53 -9.62
N LEU A 406 15.37 17.25 -10.52
CA LEU A 406 15.95 17.81 -11.73
C LEU A 406 17.10 18.78 -11.43
N ILE A 407 16.91 19.71 -10.49
CA ILE A 407 17.93 20.69 -10.10
C ILE A 407 19.18 19.97 -9.55
N LEU A 408 18.97 18.96 -8.69
CA LEU A 408 20.07 18.21 -8.07
C LEU A 408 20.80 17.31 -9.06
N LEU A 409 20.08 16.68 -10.00
CA LEU A 409 20.66 15.88 -11.06
C LEU A 409 21.48 16.74 -12.04
N ILE A 410 20.99 17.93 -12.40
CA ILE A 410 21.75 18.90 -13.19
C ILE A 410 23.01 19.34 -12.42
N ALA A 411 22.87 19.64 -11.13
CA ALA A 411 24.02 20.00 -10.30
C ALA A 411 25.08 18.87 -10.23
N LEU A 412 24.65 17.61 -10.07
CA LEU A 412 25.53 16.44 -10.12
C LEU A 412 26.22 16.31 -11.48
N GLU A 413 25.49 16.51 -12.57
CA GLU A 413 26.02 16.42 -13.93
C GLU A 413 26.98 17.57 -14.28
N CYS A 414 26.78 18.76 -13.72
CA CYS A 414 27.69 19.90 -13.90
C CYS A 414 28.89 19.88 -12.92
N LEU A 415 28.85 19.05 -11.88
CA LEU A 415 29.93 18.98 -10.88
C LEU A 415 31.21 18.41 -11.51
N PRO A 416 32.39 19.04 -11.37
CA PRO A 416 33.65 18.49 -11.90
C PRO A 416 34.04 17.14 -11.27
N ASP A 417 34.79 16.31 -12.00
CA ASP A 417 35.17 14.97 -11.54
C ASP A 417 35.96 14.99 -10.22
N LYS A 418 36.86 15.96 -10.04
CA LYS A 418 37.68 16.15 -8.83
C LYS A 418 37.06 17.11 -7.81
N ALA A 419 35.76 17.36 -7.89
CA ALA A 419 35.09 18.18 -6.90
C ALA A 419 35.18 17.55 -5.49
N ASN A 420 35.03 18.39 -4.47
CA ASN A 420 35.07 17.95 -3.08
C ASN A 420 34.01 16.85 -2.84
N ALA A 421 34.43 15.74 -2.25
CA ALA A 421 33.58 14.59 -1.94
C ALA A 421 32.34 14.98 -1.11
N TRP A 422 32.48 15.96 -0.21
CA TRP A 422 31.37 16.47 0.60
C TRP A 422 30.31 17.20 -0.22
N VAL A 423 30.70 17.91 -1.29
CA VAL A 423 29.74 18.57 -2.18
C VAL A 423 28.91 17.53 -2.92
N ARG A 424 29.55 16.48 -3.45
CA ARG A 424 28.82 15.38 -4.09
C ARG A 424 27.93 14.65 -3.08
N TRP A 425 28.43 14.40 -1.87
CA TRP A 425 27.63 13.81 -0.79
C TRP A 425 26.37 14.64 -0.50
N VAL A 426 26.48 15.96 -0.30
CA VAL A 426 25.31 16.83 -0.06
C VAL A 426 24.28 16.71 -1.19
N LEU A 427 24.72 16.74 -2.45
CA LEU A 427 23.82 16.61 -3.60
C LEU A 427 23.11 15.25 -3.63
N LEU A 428 23.82 14.16 -3.37
CA LEU A 428 23.23 12.81 -3.31
C LEU A 428 22.24 12.68 -2.15
N ILE A 429 22.58 13.19 -0.97
CA ILE A 429 21.70 13.15 0.21
C ILE A 429 20.42 13.94 -0.01
N LEU A 430 20.51 15.13 -0.63
CA LEU A 430 19.33 15.93 -0.96
C LEU A 430 18.49 15.27 -2.07
N LEU A 431 19.13 14.56 -3.01
CA LEU A 431 18.42 13.87 -4.10
C LEU A 431 17.65 12.66 -3.59
N ILE A 432 18.26 11.89 -2.68
CA ILE A 432 17.59 10.76 -2.02
C ILE A 432 16.51 11.27 -1.07
N GLY A 433 16.78 12.35 -0.35
CA GLY A 433 15.84 13.04 0.55
C GLY A 433 14.70 13.77 -0.16
N MET A 434 14.38 13.45 -1.41
CA MET A 434 13.40 14.19 -2.21
C MET A 434 12.00 14.25 -1.55
N PRO A 435 11.18 15.24 -1.93
CA PRO A 435 9.78 15.25 -1.55
C PRO A 435 8.99 14.03 -2.07
N TYR A 436 8.42 13.25 -1.15
CA TYR A 436 7.75 11.99 -1.47
C TYR A 436 6.24 12.16 -1.66
N VAL A 437 5.74 11.83 -2.85
CA VAL A 437 4.32 12.02 -3.24
C VAL A 437 3.54 10.71 -3.46
N HIS A 438 4.15 9.54 -3.20
CA HIS A 438 3.52 8.25 -3.48
C HIS A 438 2.20 8.07 -2.72
N ALA A 439 2.16 8.39 -1.43
CA ALA A 439 0.96 8.26 -0.62
C ALA A 439 -0.21 9.08 -1.17
N ILE A 440 0.08 10.28 -1.71
CA ILE A 440 -0.91 11.15 -2.36
C ILE A 440 -1.44 10.49 -3.63
N LEU A 441 -0.55 9.92 -4.46
CA LEU A 441 -0.93 9.25 -5.70
C LEU A 441 -1.73 7.95 -5.47
N VAL A 442 -1.37 7.16 -4.45
CA VAL A 442 -2.15 5.98 -4.03
C VAL A 442 -3.56 6.40 -3.61
N ALA A 443 -3.67 7.47 -2.81
CA ALA A 443 -4.96 7.99 -2.38
C ALA A 443 -5.80 8.50 -3.56
N ILE A 444 -5.21 9.23 -4.52
CA ILE A 444 -5.90 9.67 -5.73
C ILE A 444 -6.37 8.48 -6.56
N THR A 445 -5.49 7.50 -6.80
CA THR A 445 -5.81 6.29 -7.57
C THR A 445 -7.01 5.58 -6.97
N SER A 446 -7.00 5.41 -5.65
CA SER A 446 -8.06 4.74 -4.90
C SER A 446 -9.41 5.47 -5.00
N ARG A 447 -9.40 6.81 -4.92
CA ARG A 447 -10.61 7.64 -5.01
C ARG A 447 -11.12 7.73 -6.46
N ASN A 448 -10.23 7.90 -7.44
CA ASN A 448 -10.57 8.03 -8.86
C ASN A 448 -11.08 6.73 -9.50
N ALA A 449 -10.86 5.57 -8.87
CA ALA A 449 -11.40 4.29 -9.32
C ALA A 449 -12.94 4.17 -9.16
N GLY A 450 -13.57 5.03 -8.35
CA GLY A 450 -15.04 5.12 -8.22
C GLY A 450 -15.67 4.10 -7.26
N THR A 451 -15.71 2.81 -7.63
CA THR A 451 -16.35 1.76 -6.79
C THR A 451 -15.36 1.01 -5.91
N VAL A 452 -15.83 0.38 -4.83
CA VAL A 452 -15.01 -0.48 -3.93
C VAL A 452 -14.34 -1.62 -4.72
N ARG A 453 -15.07 -2.23 -5.66
CA ARG A 453 -14.58 -3.35 -6.46
C ARG A 453 -13.49 -2.92 -7.45
N THR A 454 -13.69 -1.80 -8.14
CA THR A 454 -12.70 -1.26 -9.11
C THR A 454 -11.49 -0.66 -8.41
N ARG A 455 -11.66 -0.08 -7.21
CA ARG A 455 -10.58 0.46 -6.37
C ARG A 455 -9.50 -0.56 -6.07
N THR A 456 -9.88 -1.77 -5.64
CA THR A 456 -8.93 -2.83 -5.29
C THR A 456 -8.02 -3.17 -6.47
N VAL A 457 -8.61 -3.35 -7.65
CA VAL A 457 -7.85 -3.71 -8.87
C VAL A 457 -7.04 -2.52 -9.38
N ALA A 458 -7.59 -1.31 -9.35
CA ALA A 458 -6.91 -0.10 -9.83
C ALA A 458 -5.69 0.26 -8.96
N THR A 459 -5.81 0.17 -7.64
CA THR A 459 -4.69 0.38 -6.72
C THR A 459 -3.61 -0.68 -6.91
N ALA A 460 -3.99 -1.95 -7.17
CA ALA A 460 -3.03 -3.00 -7.52
C ALA A 460 -2.30 -2.69 -8.84
N LEU A 461 -3.02 -2.30 -9.90
CA LEU A 461 -2.41 -1.92 -11.18
C LEU A 461 -1.43 -0.75 -11.06
N TYR A 462 -1.78 0.28 -10.27
CA TYR A 462 -0.88 1.38 -9.97
C TYR A 462 0.37 0.92 -9.19
N ASN A 463 0.20 0.05 -8.18
CA ASN A 463 1.34 -0.51 -7.43
C ASN A 463 2.28 -1.30 -8.36
N MET A 464 1.72 -2.14 -9.23
CA MET A 464 2.49 -2.88 -10.23
C MET A 464 3.25 -1.94 -11.19
N ALA A 465 2.62 -0.85 -11.63
CA ALA A 465 3.28 0.18 -12.43
C ALA A 465 4.49 0.80 -11.70
N VAL A 466 4.33 1.12 -10.42
CA VAL A 466 5.43 1.63 -9.60
C VAL A 466 6.56 0.60 -9.46
N GLN A 467 6.24 -0.68 -9.27
CA GLN A 467 7.28 -1.72 -9.21
C GLN A 467 8.02 -1.92 -10.53
N VAL A 468 7.33 -1.80 -11.66
CA VAL A 468 7.98 -1.80 -12.98
C VAL A 468 8.93 -0.60 -13.11
N SER A 469 8.57 0.57 -12.58
CA SER A 469 9.48 1.73 -12.54
C SER A 469 10.75 1.43 -11.74
N ASN A 470 10.66 0.69 -10.63
CA ASN A 470 11.81 0.28 -9.82
C ASN A 470 12.76 -0.66 -10.59
N ILE A 471 12.21 -1.54 -11.43
CA ILE A 471 13.00 -2.41 -12.33
C ILE A 471 13.79 -1.56 -13.32
N VAL A 472 13.14 -0.57 -13.95
CA VAL A 472 13.80 0.35 -14.89
C VAL A 472 14.91 1.11 -14.16
N ALA A 473 14.61 1.69 -13.00
CA ALA A 473 15.56 2.46 -12.20
C ALA A 473 16.81 1.65 -11.81
N SER A 474 16.63 0.39 -11.40
CA SER A 474 17.73 -0.51 -10.99
C SER A 474 18.76 -0.73 -12.10
N ASN A 475 18.40 -0.50 -13.36
CA ASN A 475 19.25 -0.75 -14.53
C ASN A 475 19.82 0.51 -15.20
N ILE A 476 19.57 1.70 -14.62
CA ILE A 476 20.06 2.98 -15.16
C ILE A 476 21.54 3.17 -14.88
N TYR A 477 21.97 2.99 -13.64
CA TYR A 477 23.39 3.06 -13.28
C TYR A 477 24.09 1.76 -13.68
N ARG A 478 25.17 1.87 -14.45
CA ARG A 478 25.86 0.73 -15.08
C ARG A 478 27.35 0.78 -14.81
N THR A 479 27.98 -0.39 -14.87
CA THR A 479 29.42 -0.55 -14.59
C THR A 479 30.33 0.38 -15.42
N PRO A 480 30.12 0.59 -16.74
CA PRO A 480 30.98 1.47 -17.55
C PRO A 480 30.88 2.96 -17.18
N ASP A 481 29.85 3.35 -16.45
CA ASP A 481 29.55 4.75 -16.12
C ASP A 481 30.10 5.13 -14.72
N LYS A 482 30.76 4.19 -14.04
CA LYS A 482 31.43 4.43 -12.77
C LYS A 482 32.57 5.45 -12.92
N PRO A 483 32.89 6.21 -11.85
CA PRO A 483 32.23 6.23 -10.54
C PRO A 483 31.09 7.25 -10.42
N TYR A 484 30.87 8.11 -11.43
CA TYR A 484 29.98 9.27 -11.33
C TYR A 484 28.63 9.12 -12.02
N TYR A 485 28.45 8.02 -12.75
CA TYR A 485 27.21 7.64 -13.42
C TYR A 485 26.60 8.75 -14.30
N ARG A 486 27.44 9.45 -15.08
CA ARG A 486 27.06 10.60 -15.92
C ARG A 486 25.99 10.26 -16.95
N THR A 487 26.15 9.11 -17.60
CA THR A 487 25.19 8.62 -18.61
C THR A 487 23.85 8.35 -17.94
N GLY A 488 23.86 7.70 -16.78
CA GLY A 488 22.69 7.50 -15.93
C GLY A 488 22.03 8.81 -15.54
N ASN A 489 22.81 9.78 -15.05
CA ASN A 489 22.29 11.09 -14.64
C ASN A 489 21.61 11.83 -15.78
N LYS A 490 22.14 11.79 -17.01
CA LYS A 490 21.48 12.36 -18.20
C LYS A 490 20.13 11.71 -18.49
N VAL A 491 20.04 10.38 -18.36
CA VAL A 491 18.77 9.66 -18.50
C VAL A 491 17.79 10.08 -17.40
N LEU A 492 18.24 10.21 -16.15
CA LEU A 492 17.42 10.65 -15.03
C LEU A 492 16.91 12.09 -15.21
N ILE A 493 17.73 13.00 -15.73
CA ILE A 493 17.31 14.37 -16.09
C ILE A 493 16.15 14.31 -17.08
N GLY A 494 16.27 13.52 -18.16
CA GLY A 494 15.21 13.33 -19.13
C GLY A 494 13.92 12.75 -18.52
N LEU A 495 14.07 11.77 -17.63
CA LEU A 495 12.95 11.13 -16.93
C LEU A 495 12.28 12.05 -15.90
N SER A 496 13.02 12.94 -15.24
CA SER A 496 12.45 13.98 -14.38
C SER A 496 11.61 14.98 -15.18
N VAL A 497 12.11 15.42 -16.34
CA VAL A 497 11.33 16.30 -17.23
C VAL A 497 10.07 15.60 -17.73
N TRP A 498 10.19 14.33 -18.13
CA TRP A 498 9.04 13.51 -18.53
C TRP A 498 8.01 13.35 -17.39
N SER A 499 8.45 13.00 -16.19
CA SER A 499 7.57 12.79 -15.05
C SER A 499 6.89 14.10 -14.63
N MET A 500 7.62 15.21 -14.65
CA MET A 500 7.07 16.56 -14.43
C MET A 500 5.97 16.89 -15.46
N PHE A 501 6.22 16.60 -16.74
CA PHE A 501 5.20 16.72 -17.78
C PHE A 501 3.98 15.83 -17.51
N MET A 502 4.18 14.57 -17.11
CA MET A 502 3.09 13.65 -16.79
C MET A 502 2.25 14.10 -15.58
N PHE A 503 2.84 14.70 -14.56
CA PHE A 503 2.09 15.31 -13.45
C PHE A 503 1.16 16.43 -13.94
N ILE A 504 1.66 17.28 -14.85
CA ILE A 504 0.87 18.35 -15.48
C ILE A 504 -0.27 17.76 -16.33
N VAL A 505 0.03 16.73 -17.13
CA VAL A 505 -0.98 16.02 -17.94
C VAL A 505 -2.05 15.40 -17.05
N CYS A 506 -1.69 14.69 -15.97
CA CYS A 506 -2.67 14.10 -15.03
C CYS A 506 -3.64 15.16 -14.51
N LYS A 507 -3.10 16.30 -14.04
CA LYS A 507 -3.91 17.41 -13.53
C LYS A 507 -4.90 17.91 -14.57
N TYR A 508 -4.41 18.31 -15.75
CA TYR A 508 -5.27 18.90 -16.76
C TYR A 508 -6.24 17.89 -17.38
N TYR A 509 -5.86 16.62 -17.46
CA TYR A 509 -6.73 15.55 -17.91
C TYR A 509 -7.95 15.39 -16.99
N TYR A 510 -7.75 15.29 -15.68
CA TYR A 510 -8.86 15.16 -14.73
C TYR A 510 -9.69 16.43 -14.59
N VAL A 511 -9.08 17.63 -14.70
CA VAL A 511 -9.82 18.89 -14.82
C VAL A 511 -10.72 18.90 -16.06
N TRP A 512 -10.17 18.49 -17.21
CA TRP A 512 -10.93 18.42 -18.46
C TRP A 512 -12.06 17.40 -18.37
N ARG A 513 -11.81 16.22 -17.80
CA ARG A 513 -12.82 15.19 -17.59
C ARG A 513 -13.96 15.66 -16.69
N ASN A 514 -13.63 16.35 -15.59
CA ASN A 514 -14.62 16.95 -14.71
C ASN A 514 -15.46 18.03 -15.40
N LYS A 515 -14.86 18.85 -16.27
CA LYS A 515 -15.60 19.85 -17.07
C LYS A 515 -16.57 19.21 -18.06
N GLN A 516 -16.17 18.11 -18.72
CA GLN A 516 -17.07 17.37 -19.60
C GLN A 516 -18.25 16.78 -18.83
N ASN A 517 -17.97 16.13 -17.70
CA ASN A 517 -18.98 15.54 -16.84
C ASN A 517 -19.95 16.62 -16.29
N ALA A 518 -19.42 17.77 -15.87
CA ALA A 518 -20.24 18.90 -15.44
C ALA A 518 -21.12 19.45 -16.56
N ALA A 519 -20.59 19.63 -17.77
CA ALA A 519 -21.38 20.12 -18.90
C ALA A 519 -22.57 19.19 -19.25
N VAL A 520 -22.43 17.88 -19.08
CA VAL A 520 -23.55 16.94 -19.29
C VAL A 520 -24.52 16.98 -18.09
N TRP A 521 -24.00 16.95 -16.86
CA TRP A 521 -24.80 16.98 -15.63
C TRP A 521 -25.64 18.25 -15.49
N ASP A 522 -25.04 19.40 -15.80
CA ASP A 522 -25.65 20.72 -15.63
C ASP A 522 -26.79 20.95 -16.63
N ASN A 523 -26.75 20.26 -17.78
CA ASN A 523 -27.81 20.27 -18.78
C ASN A 523 -28.98 19.30 -18.47
N MET A 524 -28.86 18.41 -17.48
CA MET A 524 -29.96 17.55 -17.05
C MET A 524 -30.91 18.29 -16.10
N SER A 525 -32.22 18.08 -16.27
CA SER A 525 -33.24 18.50 -15.30
C SER A 525 -33.12 17.73 -13.98
N THR A 526 -33.74 18.23 -12.91
CA THR A 526 -33.69 17.60 -11.58
C THR A 526 -34.24 16.16 -11.62
N GLU A 527 -35.34 15.92 -12.33
CA GLU A 527 -35.94 14.58 -12.47
C GLU A 527 -35.02 13.62 -13.25
N GLU A 528 -34.33 14.12 -14.28
CA GLU A 528 -33.35 13.33 -15.04
C GLU A 528 -32.14 12.96 -14.20
N ARG A 529 -31.67 13.87 -13.33
CA ARG A 529 -30.55 13.60 -12.41
C ARG A 529 -30.90 12.52 -11.41
N GLU A 530 -32.08 12.60 -10.79
CA GLU A 530 -32.56 11.60 -9.84
C GLU A 530 -32.71 10.23 -10.50
N ARG A 531 -33.32 10.17 -11.69
CA ARG A 531 -33.43 8.93 -12.46
C ARG A 531 -32.06 8.38 -12.85
N TYR A 532 -31.15 9.23 -13.32
CA TYR A 532 -29.79 8.82 -13.72
C TYR A 532 -29.03 8.16 -12.57
N VAL A 533 -29.05 8.76 -11.38
CA VAL A 533 -28.35 8.23 -10.20
C VAL A 533 -28.89 6.86 -9.80
N VAL A 534 -30.19 6.62 -9.93
CA VAL A 534 -30.81 5.33 -9.62
C VAL A 534 -30.47 4.27 -10.68
N GLU A 535 -30.49 4.64 -11.96
CA GLU A 535 -30.24 3.71 -13.07
C GLU A 535 -28.76 3.35 -13.26
N ASN A 536 -27.83 4.20 -12.82
CA ASN A 536 -26.40 4.09 -13.14
C ASN A 536 -25.50 3.85 -11.91
N LYS A 537 -26.04 3.22 -10.85
CA LYS A 537 -25.32 2.97 -9.59
C LYS A 537 -24.00 2.22 -9.76
N ASP A 538 -23.93 1.31 -10.73
CA ASP A 538 -22.78 0.42 -10.94
C ASP A 538 -21.67 0.99 -11.84
N LEU A 539 -21.85 2.18 -12.43
CA LEU A 539 -20.89 2.75 -13.38
C LEU A 539 -19.62 3.33 -12.74
N GLY A 540 -19.56 3.49 -11.42
CA GLY A 540 -18.37 3.97 -10.72
C GLY A 540 -17.87 5.33 -11.21
N ASN A 541 -16.59 5.39 -11.60
CA ASN A 541 -15.96 6.62 -12.10
C ASN A 541 -16.42 7.03 -13.51
N LYS A 542 -17.23 6.21 -14.18
CA LYS A 542 -17.85 6.53 -15.47
C LYS A 542 -19.18 7.28 -15.34
N ARG A 543 -19.67 7.45 -14.11
CA ARG A 543 -20.86 8.25 -13.87
C ARG A 543 -20.62 9.72 -14.22
N VAL A 544 -21.66 10.37 -14.74
CA VAL A 544 -21.62 11.79 -15.14
C VAL A 544 -21.58 12.73 -13.92
N ASP A 545 -22.10 12.31 -12.77
CA ASP A 545 -21.98 13.05 -11.51
C ASP A 545 -20.65 12.81 -10.78
N PHE A 546 -19.85 11.83 -11.21
CA PHE A 546 -18.54 11.59 -10.63
C PHE A 546 -17.57 12.73 -10.92
N ARG A 547 -16.75 13.08 -9.92
CA ARG A 547 -15.69 14.10 -10.01
C ARG A 547 -14.36 13.47 -9.63
N PHE A 548 -13.44 13.46 -10.58
CA PHE A 548 -12.08 13.02 -10.38
C PHE A 548 -11.31 14.01 -9.51
N LEU A 549 -10.46 13.49 -8.62
CA LEU A 549 -9.48 14.28 -7.91
C LEU A 549 -8.30 14.62 -8.82
N HIS A 550 -7.83 15.86 -8.67
CA HIS A 550 -6.75 16.47 -9.44
C HIS A 550 -5.86 17.37 -8.57
#